data_AF-A0A399EJF2-F1
#
_entry.id   AF-A0A399EJF2-F1
#
_cell.length_a   1.000
_cell.length_b   1.000
_cell.length_c   1.000
_cell.angle_alpha   90.00
_cell.angle_beta   90.00
_cell.angle_gamma   90.00
#
_symmetry.space_group_name_H-M   'P 1'
#
loop_
_entity.id
_entity.type
_entity.pdbx_description
1 polymer ?
#
loop_
_entity_poly.entity_id
_entity_poly.type
_entity_poly.pdbx_seq_one_letter_code
_entity_poly.pdbx_strand_id
1 'polypeptide(L)'
;MALKDPDPKAIREAQRGLLWAFLLALAILAGIVALLSGLTLLRLWPYAPALWAGQPVQPSPGVQINPSLLWVSLAAFGTSTGLLLASVWALRWLKRAWASSPVEALPKRRKKRK
;
A
#
# COMPACT_ATOMS: atom_id res chain seq x y z
N MET A 1 -18.93 4.94 -39.76
CA MET A 1 -18.87 5.42 -38.37
C MET A 1 -17.41 5.64 -38.03
N ALA A 2 -16.94 6.89 -38.03
CA ALA A 2 -15.57 7.20 -37.63
C ALA A 2 -15.47 6.99 -36.11
N LEU A 3 -14.60 6.08 -35.68
CA LEU A 3 -14.22 5.94 -34.28
C LEU A 3 -13.63 7.28 -33.84
N LYS A 4 -14.42 8.04 -33.08
CA LYS A 4 -14.01 9.29 -32.46
C LYS A 4 -12.79 8.96 -31.59
N ASP A 5 -11.62 9.45 -31.98
CA ASP A 5 -10.39 9.23 -31.22
C ASP A 5 -10.65 9.50 -29.74
N PRO A 6 -10.34 8.55 -28.86
CA PRO A 6 -10.69 8.68 -27.46
C PRO A 6 -9.93 9.87 -26.86
N ASP A 7 -10.67 10.77 -26.20
CA ASP A 7 -10.13 12.02 -25.67
C ASP A 7 -9.00 11.70 -24.67
N PRO A 8 -7.74 12.12 -24.93
CA PRO A 8 -6.59 11.73 -24.12
C PRO A 8 -6.68 12.24 -22.68
N LYS A 9 -7.52 13.25 -22.43
CA LYS A 9 -7.81 13.74 -21.08
C LYS A 9 -8.67 12.77 -20.28
N ALA A 10 -9.72 12.20 -20.88
CA ALA A 10 -10.59 11.23 -20.22
C ALA A 10 -9.84 9.95 -19.86
N ILE A 11 -8.93 9.49 -20.72
CA ILE A 11 -8.06 8.34 -20.44
C ILE A 11 -7.12 8.63 -19.25
N ARG A 12 -6.53 9.83 -19.18
CA ARG A 12 -5.68 10.22 -18.04
C ARG A 12 -6.47 10.30 -16.74
N GLU A 13 -7.69 10.81 -16.75
CA GLU A 13 -8.53 10.88 -15.55
C GLU A 13 -8.98 9.50 -15.07
N ALA A 14 -9.33 8.59 -15.98
CA ALA A 14 -9.65 7.20 -15.65
C ALA A 14 -8.44 6.46 -15.06
N GLN A 15 -7.25 6.61 -15.66
CA GLN A 15 -6.01 6.03 -15.13
C GLN A 15 -5.65 6.58 -13.75
N ARG A 16 -5.89 7.88 -13.52
CA ARG A 16 -5.68 8.55 -12.23
C ARG A 16 -6.59 7.99 -11.14
N GLY A 17 -7.88 7.79 -11.43
CA GLY A 17 -8.82 7.19 -10.50
C GLY A 17 -8.45 5.74 -10.17
N LEU A 18 -8.05 4.98 -11.18
CA LEU A 18 -7.61 3.59 -11.02
C LEU A 18 -6.34 3.49 -10.14
N LEU A 19 -5.36 4.37 -10.35
CA LEU A 19 -4.13 4.41 -9.55
C LEU A 19 -4.40 4.72 -8.07
N TRP A 20 -5.32 5.65 -7.80
CA TRP A 20 -5.77 5.95 -6.43
C TRP A 20 -6.47 4.78 -5.79
N ALA A 21 -7.44 4.17 -6.49
CA ALA A 21 -8.16 3.01 -6.00
C ALA A 21 -7.21 1.84 -5.73
N PHE A 22 -6.25 1.60 -6.61
CA PHE A 22 -5.25 0.55 -6.46
C PHE A 22 -4.33 0.80 -5.27
N LEU A 23 -3.77 1.99 -5.12
CA LEU A 23 -2.91 2.34 -3.97
C LEU A 23 -3.67 2.28 -2.65
N LEU A 24 -4.93 2.70 -2.63
CA LEU A 24 -5.78 2.63 -1.45
C LEU A 24 -6.08 1.17 -1.07
N ALA A 25 -6.44 0.35 -2.05
CA ALA A 25 -6.65 -1.08 -1.84
C ALA A 25 -5.39 -1.78 -1.34
N LEU A 26 -4.22 -1.45 -1.91
CA LEU A 26 -2.93 -1.97 -1.47
C LEU A 26 -2.62 -1.57 -0.01
N ALA A 27 -2.88 -0.31 0.34
CA ALA A 27 -2.67 0.20 1.69
C ALA A 27 -3.58 -0.48 2.72
N ILE A 28 -4.86 -0.68 2.38
CA ILE A 28 -5.82 -1.39 3.25
C ILE A 28 -5.39 -2.84 3.43
N LEU A 29 -5.06 -3.54 2.34
CA LEU A 29 -4.63 -4.93 2.39
C LEU A 29 -3.36 -5.09 3.22
N ALA A 30 -2.36 -4.24 2.99
CA ALA A 30 -1.13 -4.20 3.78
C ALA A 30 -1.42 -3.93 5.27
N GLY A 31 -2.36 -3.03 5.57
CA GLY A 31 -2.75 -2.74 6.95
C GLY A 31 -3.39 -3.94 7.66
N ILE A 32 -4.28 -4.66 6.97
CA ILE A 32 -4.89 -5.88 7.51
C ILE A 32 -3.83 -6.95 7.79
N VAL A 33 -2.91 -7.16 6.85
CA VAL A 33 -1.81 -8.13 7.01
C VAL A 33 -0.91 -7.71 8.18
N ALA A 34 -0.52 -6.44 8.27
CA ALA A 34 0.29 -5.93 9.37
C ALA A 34 -0.40 -6.11 10.73
N LEU A 35 -1.71 -5.87 10.82
CA LEU A 35 -2.50 -6.10 12.03
C LEU A 35 -2.52 -7.57 12.43
N LEU A 36 -2.81 -8.46 11.48
CA LEU A 36 -2.86 -9.90 11.73
C LEU A 36 -1.48 -10.43 12.14
N SER A 37 -0.43 -10.08 11.41
CA SER A 37 0.96 -10.49 11.72
C SER A 37 1.46 -9.87 13.02
N GLY A 38 1.07 -8.63 13.34
CA GLY A 38 1.39 -7.99 14.62
C GLY A 38 0.71 -8.70 15.79
N LEU A 39 -0.58 -9.06 15.63
CA LEU A 39 -1.32 -9.81 16.64
C LEU A 39 -0.75 -11.23 16.84
N THR A 40 -0.34 -11.91 15.75
CA THR A 40 0.33 -13.21 15.88
C THR A 40 1.67 -13.08 16.59
N LEU A 41 2.47 -12.04 16.30
CA LEU A 41 3.72 -11.77 17.00
C LEU A 41 3.50 -11.51 18.50
N LEU A 42 2.49 -10.70 18.86
CA LEU A 42 2.11 -10.47 20.27
C LEU A 42 1.71 -11.77 20.97
N ARG A 43 0.97 -12.65 20.28
CA ARG A 43 0.57 -13.96 20.82
C ARG A 43 1.74 -14.93 20.94
N LEU A 44 2.71 -14.85 20.04
CA LEU A 44 3.92 -15.68 20.02
C LEU A 44 5.02 -15.15 20.95
N TRP A 45 4.91 -13.90 21.42
CA TRP A 45 5.86 -13.24 22.31
C TRP A 45 6.31 -14.08 23.52
N PRO A 46 5.41 -14.69 24.33
CA PRO A 46 5.84 -15.50 25.48
C PRO A 46 6.63 -16.76 25.07
N TYR A 47 6.50 -17.21 23.82
CA TYR A 47 7.16 -18.38 23.28
C TYR A 47 8.35 -18.04 22.38
N ALA A 48 8.60 -16.74 22.16
CA ALA A 48 9.68 -16.26 21.32
C ALA A 48 11.04 -16.91 21.63
N PRO A 49 11.54 -16.96 22.87
CA PRO A 49 12.87 -17.54 23.13
C PRO A 49 12.99 -19.01 22.71
N ALA A 50 11.94 -19.82 22.90
CA ALA A 50 11.92 -21.21 22.45
C ALA A 50 11.84 -21.34 20.91
N LEU A 51 11.02 -20.51 20.27
CA LEU A 51 10.88 -20.49 18.81
C LEU A 51 12.16 -19.98 18.12
N TRP A 52 12.87 -19.01 18.70
CA TRP A 52 14.17 -18.53 18.22
C TRP A 52 15.26 -19.60 18.35
N ALA A 53 15.18 -20.44 19.39
CA ALA A 53 16.06 -21.59 19.55
C ALA A 53 15.70 -22.78 18.62
N GLY A 54 14.68 -22.64 17.78
CA GLY A 54 14.24 -23.69 16.86
C GLY A 54 13.44 -24.82 17.53
N GLN A 55 13.03 -24.63 18.79
CA GLN A 55 12.26 -25.63 19.52
C GLN A 55 10.75 -25.47 19.19
N PRO A 56 10.05 -26.55 18.81
CA PRO A 56 8.61 -26.50 18.64
C PRO A 56 7.93 -26.26 20.00
N VAL A 57 6.92 -25.41 20.03
CA VAL A 57 6.21 -25.05 21.27
C VAL A 57 4.79 -25.58 21.24
N GLN A 58 4.35 -26.23 22.32
CA GLN A 58 2.98 -26.67 22.48
C GLN A 58 2.26 -25.87 23.57
N PRO A 59 1.52 -24.81 23.21
CA PRO A 59 0.78 -24.00 24.19
C PRO A 59 -0.48 -24.71 24.72
N SER A 60 -0.99 -25.74 24.03
CA SER A 60 -2.17 -26.51 24.41
C SER A 60 -2.08 -27.92 23.82
N PRO A 61 -2.68 -28.95 24.45
CA PRO A 61 -2.68 -30.31 23.91
C PRO A 61 -3.22 -30.32 22.47
N GLY A 62 -2.44 -30.88 21.54
CA GLY A 62 -2.79 -30.98 20.13
C GLY A 62 -2.46 -29.74 19.27
N VAL A 63 -1.96 -28.64 19.84
CA VAL A 63 -1.52 -27.46 19.09
C VAL A 63 -0.01 -27.37 19.12
N GLN A 64 0.65 -27.55 17.97
CA GLN A 64 2.09 -27.38 17.82
C GLN A 64 2.40 -26.13 17.01
N ILE A 65 3.18 -25.22 17.60
CA ILE A 65 3.66 -24.02 16.93
C ILE A 65 5.04 -24.30 16.35
N ASN A 66 5.15 -24.19 15.03
CA ASN A 66 6.42 -24.32 14.33
C ASN A 66 7.27 -23.05 14.50
N PRO A 67 8.60 -23.19 14.68
CA PRO A 67 9.55 -22.07 14.73
C PRO A 67 9.46 -21.14 13.52
N SER A 68 9.17 -21.71 12.34
CA SER A 68 9.04 -20.96 11.08
C SER A 68 7.89 -19.94 11.10
N LEU A 69 6.85 -20.16 11.92
CA LEU A 69 5.72 -19.24 12.02
C LEU A 69 6.13 -17.86 12.55
N LEU A 70 7.12 -17.82 13.45
CA LEU A 70 7.67 -16.57 13.98
C LEU A 70 8.38 -15.79 12.88
N TRP A 71 9.24 -16.44 12.11
CA TRP A 71 9.95 -15.84 10.98
C TRP A 71 9.00 -15.35 9.88
N VAL A 72 8.01 -16.17 9.51
CA VAL A 72 6.99 -15.80 8.52
C VAL A 72 6.17 -14.60 9.01
N SER A 73 5.76 -14.59 10.28
CA SER A 73 5.02 -13.45 10.85
C SER A 73 5.87 -12.18 10.89
N LEU A 74 7.17 -12.30 11.23
CA LEU A 74 8.10 -11.17 11.25
C LEU A 74 8.33 -10.59 9.84
N ALA A 75 8.55 -11.46 8.85
CA ALA A 75 8.73 -11.06 7.46
C ALA A 75 7.43 -10.45 6.90
N ALA A 76 6.27 -11.06 7.16
CA ALA A 76 4.97 -10.55 6.75
C ALA A 76 4.68 -9.19 7.39
N PHE A 77 4.98 -9.02 8.68
CA PHE A 77 4.83 -7.74 9.37
C PHE A 77 5.75 -6.66 8.79
N GLY A 78 7.04 -6.97 8.60
CA GLY A 78 7.99 -6.01 8.03
C GLY A 78 7.64 -5.61 6.60
N THR A 79 7.33 -6.59 5.74
CA THR A 79 6.97 -6.33 4.34
C THR A 79 5.67 -5.54 4.23
N SER A 80 4.62 -5.92 4.97
CA SER A 80 3.34 -5.21 4.97
C SER A 80 3.46 -3.78 5.51
N THR A 81 4.22 -3.57 6.60
CA THR A 81 4.49 -2.24 7.13
C THR A 81 5.26 -1.38 6.12
N GLY A 82 6.27 -1.95 5.46
CA GLY A 82 7.00 -1.27 4.38
C GLY A 82 6.10 -0.93 3.20
N LEU A 83 5.23 -1.84 2.78
CA LEU A 83 4.26 -1.62 1.69
C LEU A 83 3.24 -0.54 2.04
N LEU A 84 2.80 -0.48 3.29
CA LEU A 84 1.87 0.51 3.79
C LEU A 84 2.52 1.90 3.81
N LEU A 85 3.75 2.01 4.31
CA LEU A 85 4.54 3.25 4.27
C LEU A 85 4.77 3.71 2.83
N ALA A 86 5.17 2.81 1.94
CA ALA A 86 5.38 3.10 0.53
C ALA A 86 4.07 3.57 -0.15
N SER A 87 2.95 2.92 0.13
CA SER A 87 1.64 3.31 -0.42
C SER A 87 1.20 4.69 0.08
N VAL A 88 1.35 4.96 1.38
CA VAL A 88 1.05 6.28 1.97
C VAL A 88 1.97 7.36 1.38
N TRP A 89 3.24 7.04 1.20
CA TRP A 89 4.19 7.95 0.56
C TRP A 89 3.83 8.23 -0.90
N ALA A 90 3.50 7.20 -1.67
CA ALA A 90 3.05 7.32 -3.05
C ALA A 90 1.78 8.16 -3.16
N LEU A 91 0.81 7.97 -2.27
CA LEU A 91 -0.41 8.78 -2.18
C LEU A 91 -0.09 10.25 -1.86
N ARG A 92 0.81 10.53 -0.91
CA ARG A 92 1.26 11.90 -0.60
C ARG A 92 1.99 12.52 -1.78
N TRP A 93 2.84 11.76 -2.47
CA TRP A 93 3.58 12.23 -3.64
C TRP A 93 2.64 12.52 -4.81
N LEU A 94 1.69 11.64 -5.11
CA LEU A 94 0.63 11.90 -6.09
C LEU A 94 -0.14 13.18 -5.74
N LYS A 95 -0.57 13.33 -4.48
CA LYS A 95 -1.29 14.52 -4.02
C LYS A 95 -0.48 15.80 -4.26
N ARG A 96 0.83 15.78 -3.98
CA ARG A 96 1.73 16.92 -4.25
C ARG A 96 1.94 17.16 -5.74
N ALA A 97 2.26 16.13 -6.51
CA ALA A 97 2.46 16.22 -7.96
C ALA A 97 1.21 16.77 -8.69
N TRP A 98 0.03 16.52 -8.14
CA TRP A 98 -1.23 17.03 -8.67
C TRP A 98 -1.53 18.45 -8.21
N ALA A 99 -1.22 18.81 -6.96
CA ALA A 99 -1.26 20.21 -6.51
C ALA A 99 -0.27 21.10 -7.30
N SER A 100 0.85 20.52 -7.74
CA SER A 100 1.85 21.17 -8.58
C SER A 100 1.59 21.05 -10.08
N SER A 101 0.53 20.37 -10.54
CA SER A 101 0.16 20.42 -11.97
C SER A 101 -0.41 21.80 -12.25
N PRO A 102 0.25 22.65 -13.05
CA PRO A 102 -0.29 23.92 -13.45
C PRO A 102 -1.45 23.63 -14.41
N VAL A 103 -2.64 23.47 -13.87
CA VAL A 103 -3.87 23.71 -14.61
C VAL A 103 -3.85 25.20 -14.93
N GLU A 104 -3.70 25.51 -16.21
CA GLU A 104 -3.98 26.82 -16.82
C GLU A 104 -2.99 27.97 -16.54
N ALA A 105 -1.76 27.84 -17.04
CA ALA A 105 -1.19 29.00 -17.73
C ALA A 105 -1.90 29.16 -19.09
N LEU A 106 -3.14 29.65 -19.05
CA LEU A 106 -3.84 30.17 -20.24
C LEU A 106 -2.85 31.09 -20.99
N PRO A 107 -2.62 30.90 -22.30
CA PRO A 107 -1.87 31.88 -23.06
C PRO A 107 -2.65 33.20 -22.94
N LYS A 108 -2.04 34.20 -22.30
CA LYS A 108 -2.52 35.58 -22.31
C LYS A 108 -2.63 36.01 -23.78
N ARG A 109 -3.80 35.76 -24.38
CA ARG A 109 -4.20 36.29 -25.68
C ARG A 109 -4.45 37.78 -25.45
N ARG A 110 -3.37 38.56 -25.37
CA ARG A 110 -3.44 40.02 -25.35
C ARG A 110 -3.86 40.44 -26.76
N LYS A 111 -5.18 40.50 -26.95
CA LYS A 111 -5.82 41.08 -28.14
C LYS A 111 -5.22 42.46 -28.38
N LYS A 112 -4.73 42.68 -29.60
CA LYS A 112 -4.62 44.01 -30.22
C LYS A 112 -5.93 44.78 -29.98
N ARG A 113 -5.84 46.00 -29.48
CA ARG A 113 -6.81 47.09 -29.67
C ARG A 113 -5.97 48.32 -30.00
N LYS A 114 -5.90 48.61 -31.30
CA LYS A 114 -6.34 49.87 -31.94
C LYS A 114 -5.42 51.02 -31.62
#